data_AF-A0AAV0XSH7-F1
#
_entry.id   AF-A0AAV0XSH7-F1
#
_cell.length_a   1.000
_cell.length_b   1.000
_cell.length_c   1.000
_cell.angle_alpha   90.00
_cell.angle_beta   90.00
_cell.angle_gamma   90.00
#
_symmetry.space_group_name_H-M   'P 1'
#
loop_
_entity.id
_entity.type
_entity.pdbx_description
1 polymer ?
#
loop_
_entity_poly.entity_id
_entity_poly.type
_entity_poly.pdbx_seq_one_letter_code
_entity_poly.pdbx_strand_id
1 'polypeptide(L)'
;MVGPTMRCIIRKQFIRTRMADRYLYDLLIILNEYQLTEIRKVTLARIFCDNSNNVTMMQKKVFLTPEMADLQLCSSQLIPKININHWSENVYTFQK
;
A
#
# COMPACT_ATOMS: atom_id res chain seq x y z
N MET A 1 -6.73 7.93 19.95
CA MET A 1 -5.69 7.07 20.61
C MET A 1 -6.34 6.26 21.72
N VAL A 2 -5.81 5.07 22.06
CA VAL A 2 -6.43 4.15 23.03
C VAL A 2 -5.68 4.08 24.37
N GLY A 3 -6.39 3.71 25.44
CA GLY A 3 -5.81 3.51 26.77
C GLY A 3 -4.84 2.32 26.89
N PRO A 4 -4.12 2.18 28.02
CA PRO A 4 -3.01 1.24 28.17
C PRO A 4 -3.42 -0.23 28.01
N THR A 5 -4.56 -0.64 28.58
CA THR A 5 -5.08 -2.01 28.45
C THR A 5 -5.37 -2.36 26.99
N MET A 6 -6.12 -1.50 26.29
CA MET A 6 -6.47 -1.71 24.89
C MET A 6 -5.23 -1.67 23.99
N ARG A 7 -4.25 -0.80 24.28
CA ARG A 7 -2.96 -0.78 23.58
C ARG A 7 -2.24 -2.12 23.66
N CYS A 8 -2.23 -2.75 24.84
CA CYS A 8 -1.63 -4.07 25.05
C CYS A 8 -2.33 -5.14 24.21
N ILE A 9 -3.67 -5.17 24.25
CA ILE A 9 -4.49 -6.13 23.51
C ILE A 9 -4.26 -5.97 22.00
N ILE A 10 -4.40 -4.76 21.47
CA ILE A 10 -4.19 -4.44 20.05
C ILE A 10 -2.78 -4.84 19.62
N ARG A 11 -1.74 -4.40 20.35
CA ARG A 11 -0.34 -4.73 20.02
C ARG A 11 -0.12 -6.24 19.95
N LYS A 12 -0.56 -6.98 20.97
CA LYS A 12 -0.38 -8.44 21.01
C LYS A 12 -1.11 -9.11 19.86
N GLN A 13 -2.31 -8.66 19.51
CA GLN A 13 -3.06 -9.19 18.38
C GLN A 13 -2.35 -8.95 17.05
N PHE A 14 -1.94 -7.70 16.76
CA PHE A 14 -1.24 -7.36 15.52
C PHE A 14 0.08 -8.12 15.36
N ILE A 15 0.87 -8.29 16.43
CA ILE A 15 2.11 -9.08 16.39
C ILE A 15 1.81 -10.54 16.05
N ARG A 16 0.85 -11.16 16.74
CA ARG A 16 0.49 -12.57 16.52
C ARG A 16 -0.02 -12.80 15.10
N THR A 17 -0.90 -11.94 14.60
CA THR A 17 -1.41 -12.03 13.23
C THR A 17 -0.26 -11.92 12.22
N ARG A 18 0.63 -10.94 12.38
CA ARG A 18 1.77 -10.76 11.48
C ARG A 18 2.74 -11.95 11.49
N MET A 19 3.04 -12.50 12.66
CA MET A 19 3.98 -13.62 12.78
C MET A 19 3.40 -14.97 12.33
N ALA A 20 2.09 -15.16 12.47
CA ALA A 20 1.42 -16.41 12.08
C ALA A 20 1.09 -16.46 10.58
N ASP A 21 1.19 -15.34 9.86
CA ASP A 21 0.87 -15.27 8.45
C ASP A 21 2.06 -15.67 7.58
N ARG A 22 2.01 -16.90 7.04
CA ARG A 22 3.01 -17.42 6.10
C ARG A 22 3.07 -16.64 4.78
N TYR A 23 2.01 -15.92 4.42
CA TYR A 23 1.88 -15.19 3.16
C TYR A 23 2.02 -13.67 3.34
N LEU A 24 2.50 -13.24 4.51
CA LEU A 24 2.78 -11.82 4.74
C LEU A 24 3.74 -11.30 3.66
N TYR A 25 3.33 -10.23 2.98
CA TYR A 25 4.01 -9.68 1.81
C TYR A 25 5.50 -9.34 2.02
N ASP A 26 5.91 -9.08 3.26
CA ASP A 26 7.27 -8.63 3.60
C ASP A 26 8.26 -9.81 3.77
N LEU A 27 7.78 -11.04 3.64
CA LEU A 27 8.61 -12.25 3.69
C LEU A 27 9.34 -12.45 2.35
N LEU A 28 10.67 -12.63 2.41
CA LEU A 28 11.58 -12.70 1.25
C LEU A 28 11.24 -13.76 0.19
N ILE A 29 10.38 -14.73 0.51
CA ILE A 29 10.08 -15.88 -0.35
C ILE A 29 8.76 -15.68 -1.13
N ILE A 30 7.92 -14.72 -0.74
CA ILE A 30 6.56 -14.58 -1.30
C ILE A 30 6.54 -13.72 -2.57
N LEU A 31 7.34 -12.66 -2.60
CA LEU A 31 7.41 -11.72 -3.71
C LEU A 31 8.86 -11.56 -4.13
N ASN A 32 9.09 -11.35 -5.43
CA ASN A 32 10.41 -10.94 -5.88
C ASN A 32 10.72 -9.50 -5.44
N GLU A 33 12.00 -9.12 -5.47
CA GLU A 33 12.43 -7.81 -4.98
C GLU A 33 11.77 -6.62 -5.70
N TYR A 34 11.50 -6.75 -7.00
CA TYR A 34 10.85 -5.71 -7.79
C TYR A 34 9.37 -5.55 -7.41
N GLN A 35 8.65 -6.66 -7.26
CA GLN A 35 7.27 -6.69 -6.79
C GLN A 35 7.15 -6.11 -5.37
N LEU A 36 8.03 -6.52 -4.45
CA LEU A 36 8.05 -6.02 -3.09
C LEU A 36 8.36 -4.51 -3.03
N THR A 37 9.27 -4.04 -3.89
CA THR A 37 9.58 -2.61 -4.03
C THR A 37 8.36 -1.82 -4.46
N GLU A 38 7.56 -2.33 -5.40
CA GLU A 38 6.32 -1.68 -5.83
C GLU A 38 5.23 -1.68 -4.75
N ILE A 39 5.03 -2.79 -4.04
CA ILE A 39 4.08 -2.86 -2.93
C ILE A 39 4.45 -1.89 -1.80
N ARG A 40 5.73 -1.78 -1.45
CA ARG A 40 6.21 -0.85 -0.41
C ARG A 40 6.04 0.63 -0.77
N LYS A 41 5.92 0.97 -2.06
CA LYS A 41 5.64 2.35 -2.52
C LYS A 41 4.18 2.75 -2.33
N VAL A 42 3.26 1.78 -2.20
CA VAL A 42 1.81 2.06 -2.15
C VAL A 42 1.48 2.92 -0.93
N THR A 43 0.65 3.94 -1.16
CA THR A 43 0.10 4.80 -0.12
C THR A 43 -1.42 4.75 -0.16
N LEU A 44 -2.08 4.98 0.98
CA LEU A 44 -3.54 5.09 1.00
C LEU A 44 -4.04 6.27 0.14
N ALA A 45 -3.22 7.33 0.02
CA ALA A 45 -3.49 8.46 -0.86
C ALA A 45 -3.60 8.03 -2.34
N ARG A 46 -2.70 7.14 -2.80
CA ARG A 46 -2.75 6.56 -4.15
C ARG A 46 -4.04 5.77 -4.37
N ILE A 47 -4.43 4.94 -3.39
CA ILE A 47 -5.68 4.16 -3.46
C ILE A 47 -6.88 5.09 -3.68
N PHE A 48 -7.00 6.17 -2.92
CA PHE A 48 -8.09 7.12 -3.12
C PHE A 48 -8.03 7.81 -4.49
N CYS A 49 -6.84 8.23 -4.92
CA CYS A 49 -6.66 8.88 -6.22
C CYS A 49 -6.98 7.96 -7.42
N ASP A 50 -6.77 6.64 -7.32
CA ASP A 50 -7.09 5.69 -8.41
C ASP A 50 -8.56 5.27 -8.42
N ASN A 51 -9.23 5.28 -7.27
CA ASN A 51 -10.54 4.62 -7.11
C ASN A 51 -11.70 5.59 -6.81
N SER A 52 -11.47 6.91 -6.87
CA SER A 52 -12.51 7.91 -6.62
C SER A 52 -12.82 8.71 -7.89
N ASN A 53 -14.09 8.93 -8.18
CA ASN A 53 -14.51 9.55 -9.44
C ASN A 53 -14.01 11.00 -9.62
N ASN A 54 -14.00 11.80 -8.56
CA ASN A 54 -13.75 13.25 -8.63
C ASN A 54 -12.60 13.72 -7.73
N VAL A 55 -11.70 12.83 -7.30
CA VAL A 55 -10.55 13.19 -6.46
C VAL A 55 -9.34 13.44 -7.35
N THR A 56 -9.02 14.71 -7.57
CA THR A 56 -7.84 15.14 -8.34
C THR A 56 -6.67 15.58 -7.46
N MET A 57 -6.96 15.89 -6.19
CA MET A 57 -6.01 16.30 -5.16
C MET A 57 -6.22 15.44 -3.91
N MET A 58 -5.12 15.07 -3.24
CA MET A 58 -5.16 14.26 -2.02
C MET A 58 -3.98 14.61 -1.13
N GLN A 59 -4.14 14.50 0.19
CA GLN A 59 -2.99 14.61 1.10
C GLN A 59 -2.20 13.29 1.11
N LYS A 60 -0.88 13.38 1.23
CA LYS A 60 -0.02 12.18 1.28
C LYS A 60 -0.23 11.34 2.56
N LYS A 61 -0.45 12.00 3.71
CA LYS A 61 -0.54 11.36 5.03
C LYS A 61 -1.99 11.22 5.50
N VAL A 62 -2.77 10.39 4.81
CA VAL A 62 -4.25 10.34 4.93
C VAL A 62 -4.82 10.19 6.35
N PHE A 63 -4.05 9.70 7.33
CA PHE A 63 -4.50 9.62 8.73
C PHE A 63 -4.38 10.93 9.52
N LEU A 64 -3.71 11.95 8.98
CA LEU A 64 -3.65 13.29 9.57
C LEU A 64 -4.86 14.11 9.11
N THR A 65 -5.18 15.18 9.83
CA THR A 65 -6.13 16.18 9.32
C THR A 65 -5.44 16.97 8.21
N PRO A 66 -6.03 17.09 7.01
CA PRO A 66 -5.39 17.80 5.91
C PRO A 66 -5.47 19.32 6.10
N GLU A 67 -4.38 20.01 5.79
CA GLU A 67 -4.41 21.44 5.47
C GLU A 67 -4.37 21.66 3.94
N MET A 68 -4.80 22.82 3.46
CA MET A 68 -4.79 23.12 2.03
C MET A 68 -3.40 22.99 1.41
N ALA A 69 -2.34 23.32 2.18
CA ALA A 69 -0.95 23.22 1.75
C ALA A 69 -0.45 21.76 1.61
N ASP A 70 -1.11 20.80 2.28
CA ASP A 70 -0.75 19.38 2.23
C ASP A 70 -1.32 18.66 1.01
N LEU A 71 -2.29 19.27 0.32
CA LEU A 71 -2.93 18.69 -0.84
C LEU A 71 -1.95 18.64 -2.01
N GLN A 72 -1.83 17.45 -2.61
CA GLN A 72 -1.01 17.19 -3.77
C GLN A 72 -1.87 16.69 -4.92
N LEU A 73 -1.51 17.05 -6.15
CA LEU A 73 -2.15 16.48 -7.34
C LEU A 73 -1.99 14.96 -7.30
N CYS A 74 -3.04 14.24 -7.65
CA CYS A 74 -3.00 12.78 -7.78
C CYS A 74 -2.03 12.31 -8.89
N SER A 75 -1.61 13.19 -9.79
CA SER A 75 -0.55 12.96 -10.78
C SER A 75 0.86 13.26 -10.28
N SER A 76 1.00 13.85 -9.08
CA SER A 76 2.29 14.22 -8.49
C SER A 76 3.12 12.98 -8.16
N GLN A 77 4.44 13.08 -8.32
CA GLN A 77 5.39 12.05 -7.89
C GLN A 77 5.38 11.82 -6.36
N LEU A 78 4.81 12.76 -5.59
CA LEU A 78 4.63 12.61 -4.15
C LEU A 78 3.56 11.56 -3.78
N ILE A 79 2.66 11.22 -4.71
CA ILE A 79 1.67 10.14 -4.62
C ILE A 79 2.00 9.12 -5.73
N PRO A 80 3.03 8.29 -5.53
CA PRO A 80 3.55 7.42 -6.58
C PRO A 80 2.52 6.39 -7.03
N LYS A 81 2.54 6.07 -8.32
CA LYS A 81 1.78 4.96 -8.90
C LYS A 81 2.54 3.65 -8.73
N ILE A 82 1.79 2.56 -8.60
CA ILE A 82 2.33 1.20 -8.60
C ILE A 82 2.65 0.78 -10.05
N ASN A 83 3.84 0.23 -10.27
CA ASN A 83 4.20 -0.40 -11.54
C ASN A 83 3.81 -1.89 -11.53
N ILE A 84 2.65 -2.21 -12.10
CA ILE A 84 2.14 -3.59 -12.14
C ILE A 84 2.85 -4.49 -13.17
N ASN A 85 3.77 -3.96 -13.98
CA ASN A 85 4.47 -4.74 -14.99
C ASN A 85 5.36 -5.84 -14.37
N HIS A 86 5.74 -5.74 -13.10
CA HIS A 86 6.49 -6.79 -12.40
C HIS A 86 5.66 -8.06 -12.11
N TRP A 87 4.36 -8.06 -12.43
CA TRP A 87 3.46 -9.22 -12.37
C TRP A 87 3.06 -9.74 -13.75
N SER A 88 3.59 -9.17 -14.85
CA SER A 88 3.28 -9.69 -16.18
C SER A 88 3.92 -11.06 -16.35
N GLU A 89 3.09 -12.08 -16.57
CA GLU A 89 3.56 -13.39 -17.01
C GLU A 89 3.55 -13.42 -18.54
N ASN A 90 4.69 -13.75 -19.14
CA ASN A 90 4.72 -14.06 -20.57
C ASN A 90 3.99 -15.39 -20.75
N VAL A 91 2.71 -15.34 -21.11
CA VAL A 91 2.01 -16.52 -21.58
C VAL A 91 2.65 -16.86 -22.92
N TYR A 92 3.52 -17.87 -22.93
CA TYR A 92 3.91 -18.51 -24.17
C TYR A 92 2.63 -19.18 -24.72
N THR A 93 1.90 -18.46 -25.56
CA THR A 93 0.88 -19.07 -26.40
C THR A 93 1.60 -20.02 -27.32
N PHE A 94 1.57 -21.31 -26.99
CA PHE A 94 1.85 -22.36 -27.95
C PHE A 94 0.80 -22.22 -29.06
N GLN A 95 1.16 -21.59 -30.17
CA GLN A 95 0.38 -21.65 -31.40
C GLN A 95 0.32 -23.13 -31.80
N LYS A 96 -0.88 -23.70 -31.72
CA LYS A 96 -1.22 -24.97 -32.36
C LYS A 96 -1.48 -24.73 -33.85
#